data_AF-A0A5K1AFG9-F1
#
_entry.id   AF-A0A5K1AFG9-F1
#
_cell.length_a   1.000
_cell.length_b   1.000
_cell.length_c   1.000
_cell.angle_alpha   90.00
_cell.angle_beta   90.00
_cell.angle_gamma   90.00
#
_symmetry.space_group_name_H-M   'P 1'
#
loop_
_entity.id
_entity.type
_entity.pdbx_description
1 polymer ?
#
loop_
_entity_poly.entity_id
_entity_poly.type
_entity_poly.pdbx_seq_one_letter_code
_entity_poly.pdbx_strand_id
1 'polypeptide(L)' 'CGDMELVKKKLEAMSIKYVTGMVEEGGIRADQVFFHDPDGYMIEICNCEKLPILSLPPCSISQSFFTSNCSNSS' A
#
# COMPACT_ATOMS: atom_id res chain seq x y z
N CYS A 1 -16.96 10.15 -6.41
CA CYS A 1 -16.50 9.23 -7.46
C CYS A 1 -15.13 8.76 -7.01
N GLY A 2 -15.02 7.52 -6.51
CA GLY A 2 -13.79 7.03 -5.87
C GLY A 2 -12.77 6.55 -6.89
N ASP A 3 -11.49 6.78 -6.62
CA ASP A 3 -10.37 6.45 -7.51
C ASP A 3 -10.36 4.96 -7.90
N MET A 4 -10.82 4.07 -7.01
CA MET A 4 -10.88 2.63 -7.26
C MET A 4 -11.84 2.23 -8.37
N GLU A 5 -12.94 2.96 -8.56
CA GLU A 5 -13.89 2.61 -9.61
C GLU A 5 -13.36 2.99 -11.00
N LEU A 6 -12.54 4.05 -11.08
CA LEU A 6 -11.83 4.42 -12.31
C LEU A 6 -10.79 3.35 -12.67
N VAL A 7 -10.07 2.82 -11.68
CA VAL A 7 -9.11 1.72 -11.87
C VAL A 7 -9.81 0.49 -12.44
N LYS A 8 -10.93 0.06 -11.85
CA LYS A 8 -11.71 -1.10 -12.33
C LYS A 8 -12.17 -0.92 -13.79
N LYS A 9 -12.76 0.25 -14.11
CA LYS A 9 -13.19 0.57 -15.49
C LYS A 9 -12.04 0.51 -16.50
N LYS A 10 -10.85 0.96 -16.10
CA LYS A 10 -9.67 0.91 -16.98
C LYS A 10 -9.18 -0.53 -17.19
N LEU A 11 -9.17 -1.35 -16.14
CA LEU A 11 -8.82 -2.77 -16.24
C LEU A 11 -9.80 -3.53 -17.15
N GLU A 12 -11.10 -3.24 -17.03
CA GLU A 12 -12.14 -3.81 -17.90
C GLU A 12 -11.95 -3.41 -19.36
N ALA A 13 -11.67 -2.14 -19.64
CA ALA A 13 -11.39 -1.66 -20.99
C ALA A 13 -10.15 -2.33 -21.62
N MET A 14 -9.18 -2.74 -20.79
CA MET A 14 -7.99 -3.49 -21.21
C MET A 14 -8.22 -5.01 -21.21
N SER A 15 -9.41 -5.50 -20.88
CA SER A 15 -9.73 -6.93 -20.73
C SER A 15 -8.80 -7.66 -19.74
N ILE A 16 -8.29 -6.94 -18.73
CA ILE A 16 -7.47 -7.51 -17.66
C ILE A 16 -8.40 -8.04 -16.58
N LYS A 17 -8.21 -9.31 -16.21
CA LYS A 17 -8.95 -9.92 -15.09
C LYS A 17 -8.41 -9.38 -13.78
N TYR A 18 -9.33 -9.05 -12.87
CA TYR A 18 -8.99 -8.54 -11.55
C TYR A 18 -9.88 -9.17 -10.48
N VAL A 19 -9.41 -9.13 -9.24
CA VAL A 19 -10.12 -9.53 -8.04
C VAL A 19 -10.19 -8.34 -7.10
N THR A 20 -11.30 -8.16 -6.39
CA THR A 20 -11.48 -7.05 -5.44
C THR A 20 -11.55 -7.60 -4.02
N GLY A 21 -10.93 -6.90 -3.07
CA GLY A 21 -11.04 -7.18 -1.64
C GLY A 21 -11.39 -5.91 -0.87
N MET A 22 -11.84 -6.07 0.37
CA MET A 22 -11.99 -4.98 1.34
C MET A 22 -11.37 -5.45 2.64
N VAL A 23 -10.51 -4.61 3.22
CA VAL A 23 -9.83 -4.88 4.49
C VAL A 23 -10.23 -3.81 5.51
N GLU A 24 -10.36 -4.23 6.77
CA GLU A 24 -10.62 -3.34 7.89
C GLU A 24 -9.53 -3.55 8.95
N GLU A 25 -8.69 -2.53 9.16
CA GLU A 25 -7.60 -2.57 10.13
C GLU A 25 -7.68 -1.32 11.01
N GLY A 26 -7.75 -1.49 12.34
CA GLY A 26 -7.83 -0.37 13.27
C GLY A 26 -9.04 0.57 13.06
N GLY A 27 -10.12 0.08 12.47
CA GLY A 27 -11.32 0.86 12.11
C GLY A 27 -11.19 1.64 10.81
N ILE A 28 -10.07 1.50 10.08
CA ILE A 28 -9.87 2.05 8.74
C ILE A 28 -10.27 0.99 7.73
N ARG A 29 -11.16 1.35 6.79
CA ARG A 29 -11.57 0.48 5.69
C ARG A 29 -10.83 0.86 4.43
N ALA A 30 -10.26 -0.13 3.76
CA ALA A 30 -9.58 0.08 2.49
C ALA A 30 -10.06 -0.94 1.45
N ASP A 31 -10.41 -0.42 0.27
CA ASP A 31 -10.70 -1.24 -0.90
C ASP A 31 -9.39 -1.60 -1.61
N GLN A 32 -9.29 -2.85 -2.03
CA GLN A 32 -8.14 -3.42 -2.74
C GLN A 32 -8.58 -3.99 -4.10
N VAL A 33 -7.73 -3.84 -5.10
CA VAL A 33 -7.84 -4.49 -6.41
C VAL A 33 -6.54 -5.21 -6.71
N PHE A 34 -6.66 -6.51 -7.00
CA PHE A 34 -5.56 -7.38 -7.39
C PHE A 34 -5.69 -7.76 -8.86
N PHE A 35 -4.62 -7.69 -9.63
CA PHE A 35 -4.59 -8.18 -11.01
C PHE A 35 -3.19 -8.62 -11.40
N HIS A 36 -3.07 -9.39 -12.47
CA HIS A 36 -1.79 -9.68 -13.09
C HIS A 36 -1.55 -8.73 -14.26
N ASP A 37 -0.34 -8.19 -14.35
CA ASP A 37 0.10 -7.50 -15.56
C ASP A 37 0.41 -8.51 -16.69
N PRO A 38 0.66 -8.02 -17.92
CA PRO A 38 0.98 -8.91 -19.05
C PRO A 38 2.25 -9.76 -18.86
N ASP A 39 3.17 -9.32 -17.99
CA ASP A 39 4.42 -10.02 -17.67
C ASP A 39 4.23 -11.06 -16.55
N GLY A 40 3.05 -11.11 -15.93
CA GLY A 40 2.65 -12.07 -14.90
C GLY A 40 2.86 -11.59 -13.46
N TYR A 41 3.36 -10.38 -13.25
CA TYR A 41 3.51 -9.80 -11.91
C TYR A 41 2.15 -9.50 -11.30
N MET A 42 2.00 -9.81 -10.02
CA MET A 42 0.81 -9.48 -9.25
C MET A 42 0.90 -8.03 -8.78
N ILE A 43 -0.11 -7.24 -9.14
CA ILE A 43 -0.25 -5.85 -8.74
C ILE A 43 -1.43 -5.73 -7.78
N GLU A 44 -1.20 -5.08 -6.64
CA GLU A 44 -2.22 -4.65 -5.69
C GLU A 44 -2.37 -3.13 -5.74
N ILE A 45 -3.61 -2.65 -5.85
CA ILE A 45 -3.97 -1.24 -5.71
C ILE A 45 -4.91 -1.11 -4.52
N CYS A 46 -4.50 -0.35 -3.51
CA CYS A 46 -5.28 -0.11 -2.29
C CYS A 46 -5.57 1.39 -2.13
N ASN A 47 -6.81 1.74 -1.81
CA ASN A 47 -7.19 3.12 -1.45
C ASN A 47 -7.01 3.36 0.04
N CYS A 48 -5.80 3.11 0.58
CA CYS A 48 -5.49 3.35 2.00
C CYS A 48 -5.91 4.77 2.38
N GLU A 49 -7.06 4.89 3.05
CA GLU A 49 -7.53 6.18 3.54
C GLU A 49 -6.44 6.79 4.41
N LYS A 50 -6.18 8.06 4.15
CA LYS A 50 -5.13 8.92 4.72
C LYS A 50 -4.76 8.50 6.15
N LEU A 51 -3.80 7.58 6.27
CA LEU A 51 -3.17 7.28 7.55
C LEU A 51 -2.77 8.64 8.13
N PRO A 52 -3.12 8.97 9.39
CA PRO A 52 -2.64 10.19 9.99
C PRO A 52 -1.12 10.11 9.96
N ILE A 53 -0.51 10.82 9.01
CA ILE A 53 0.94 10.90 8.90
C ILE A 53 1.34 11.70 10.13
N LEU A 54 1.68 11.00 11.21
CA LEU A 54 2.25 11.63 12.37
C LEU A 54 3.59 12.17 11.90
N SER A 55 3.64 13.48 11.66
CA SER A 55 4.89 14.18 11.42
C SER A 55 5.76 13.91 12.65
N LEU A 56 6.79 13.07 12.49
CA LEU A 56 7.79 12.92 13.53
C LEU A 56 8.38 14.33 13.72
N PRO A 57 8.42 14.84 14.97
CA PRO A 57 9.08 16.12 15.22
C PRO A 57 10.50 16.04 14.64
N PRO A 58 11.05 17.14 14.10
CA PRO A 58 12.40 17.13 13.58
C PRO A 58 13.30 16.51 14.63
N CYS A 59 13.82 15.33 14.31
CA CYS A 59 14.71 14.61 15.19
C CYS A 59 15.90 15.56 15.37
N SER A 60 16.03 16.14 16.56
CA SER A 60 17.33 16.66 16.96
C SER A 60 18.18 15.41 17.04
N ILE A 61 18.94 15.15 15.97
CA ILE A 61 19.98 14.13 15.95
C ILE A 61 20.91 14.49 17.12
N SER A 62 20.65 13.95 18.31
CA SER A 62 21.73 13.70 19.23
C SER A 62 22.45 12.53 18.62
N GLN A 63 23.64 12.81 18.09
CA GLN A 63 24.57 11.81 17.60
C GLN A 63 24.94 10.87 18.76
N SER A 64 24.08 9.90 19.08
CA SER A 64 24.40 8.94 20.14
C SER A 64 23.68 7.60 20.06
N PHE A 65 22.90 7.31 19.01
CA PHE A 65 22.26 5.98 18.89
C PHE A 65 22.24 5.45 17.44
N PHE A 66 23.40 5.47 16.78
CA PHE A 66 23.69 4.47 15.75
C PHE A 66 24.19 3.19 16.43
N THR A 67 23.30 2.45 17.10
CA THR A 67 23.48 1.01 17.34
C THR A 67 22.12 0.38 17.65
N SER A 68 21.28 0.19 16.64
CA SER A 68 20.33 -0.93 16.66
C SER A 68 20.82 -1.92 15.61
N ASN A 69 21.49 -2.96 16.11
CA ASN A 69 22.12 -4.02 15.34
C ASN A 69 21.13 -4.65 14.36
N CYS A 70 21.43 -4.55 13.07
CA CYS A 70 21.02 -5.57 12.11
C CYS A 70 21.75 -6.86 12.48
N SER A 71 21.00 -7.86 12.93
CA SER A 71 21.50 -9.19 13.26
C SER A 71 22.07 -9.88 12.03
N ASN A 72 23.38 -10.10 12.02
CA ASN A 72 24.01 -11.05 11.10
C ASN A 72 23.97 -12.45 11.73
N SER A 73 23.27 -13.33 11.03
CA SER A 73 23.40 -14.77 11.08
C SER A 73 24.80 -15.23 10.65
N SER A 74 25.53 -15.90 11.54
CA SER A 74 26.40 -17.09 11.33
C SER A 74 27.15 -17.42 12.62
#